data_AF-A0A2V9FGY1-F1
#
_entry.id   AF-A0A2V9FGY1-F1
#
_cell.length_a   1.000
_cell.length_b   1.000
_cell.length_c   1.000
_cell.angle_alpha   90.00
_cell.angle_beta   90.00
_cell.angle_gamma   90.00
#
_symmetry.space_group_name_H-M   'P 1'
#
loop_
_entity.id
_entity.type
_entity.pdbx_description
1 polymer ?
#
loop_
_entity_poly.entity_id
_entity_poly.type
_entity_poly.pdbx_seq_one_letter_code
_entity_poly.pdbx_strand_id
1 'polypeptide(L)'
;MKNTGTLKVTTPTEREVVMTRVFDAPRRLVFDALTKPELFKRWFGPRGWSLAVCEIDLKVGGGWRSVLRGPDGRDMGMRGVYQEIVPPERLVSTESFDDYPGESQNTLVLVEDRGRTTLTITVLYQSREIRDAVI
;
A
#
# COMPACT_ATOMS: atom_id res chain seq x y z
N MET A 1 3.15 4.53 17.10
CA MET A 1 3.41 5.47 15.99
C MET A 1 2.37 6.58 16.08
N LYS A 2 2.75 7.80 16.48
CA LYS A 2 1.83 8.94 16.41
C LYS A 2 1.78 9.37 14.95
N ASN A 3 0.57 9.53 14.42
CA ASN A 3 0.32 9.77 13.01
C ASN A 3 0.04 11.26 12.82
N THR A 4 1.08 12.03 12.54
CA THR A 4 1.13 13.49 12.70
C THR A 4 1.05 14.26 11.39
N GLY A 5 1.20 13.58 10.24
CA GLY A 5 1.05 14.20 8.91
C GLY A 5 -0.33 13.96 8.29
N THR A 6 -0.94 15.04 7.77
CA THR A 6 -2.08 14.96 6.84
C THR A 6 -1.62 14.23 5.58
N LEU A 7 -2.39 13.23 5.16
CA LEU A 7 -2.17 12.56 3.87
C LEU A 7 -2.32 13.58 2.74
N LYS A 8 -1.31 13.70 1.89
CA LYS A 8 -1.39 14.48 0.64
C LYS A 8 -1.63 13.54 -0.53
N VAL A 9 -2.58 13.88 -1.40
CA VAL A 9 -2.89 13.13 -2.61
C VAL A 9 -2.81 14.07 -3.82
N THR A 10 -2.17 13.62 -4.90
CA THR A 10 -2.07 14.36 -6.17
C THR A 10 -2.15 13.41 -7.35
N THR A 11 -2.58 13.91 -8.51
CA THR A 11 -2.59 13.17 -9.80
C THR A 11 -1.64 13.86 -10.79
N PRO A 12 -0.32 13.61 -10.70
CA PRO A 12 0.67 14.37 -11.49
C PRO A 12 0.62 14.06 -12.99
N THR A 13 0.06 12.91 -13.37
CA THR A 13 -0.16 12.51 -14.77
C THR A 13 -1.55 11.92 -14.94
N GLU A 14 -1.92 11.64 -16.18
CA GLU A 14 -3.24 11.07 -16.50
C GLU A 14 -3.44 9.63 -15.99
N ARG A 15 -2.41 8.97 -15.46
CA ARG A 15 -2.47 7.56 -15.03
C ARG A 15 -1.92 7.32 -13.64
N GLU A 16 -1.55 8.38 -12.92
CA GLU A 16 -0.89 8.24 -11.61
C GLU A 16 -1.70 8.89 -10.50
N VAL A 17 -1.72 8.20 -9.36
CA VAL A 17 -2.08 8.76 -8.06
C VAL A 17 -0.85 8.70 -7.17
N VAL A 18 -0.44 9.84 -6.63
CA VAL A 18 0.68 9.95 -5.69
C VAL A 18 0.16 10.32 -4.32
N MET A 19 0.45 9.48 -3.35
CA MET A 19 0.14 9.65 -1.94
C MET A 19 1.42 9.90 -1.15
N THR A 20 1.45 10.96 -0.35
CA THR A 20 2.58 11.27 0.53
C THR A 20 2.14 11.43 1.98
N ARG A 21 2.88 10.81 2.90
CA ARG A 21 2.63 10.90 4.33
C ARG A 21 3.91 10.89 5.13
N VAL A 22 3.97 11.69 6.20
CA VAL A 22 5.10 11.73 7.13
C VAL A 22 4.74 10.96 8.41
N PHE A 23 5.71 10.17 8.88
CA PHE A 23 5.62 9.43 10.13
C PHE A 23 6.76 9.84 11.08
N ASP A 24 6.44 10.03 12.36
CA ASP A 24 7.42 10.20 13.44
C ASP A 24 8.01 8.84 13.86
N ALA A 25 8.71 8.20 12.92
CA ALA A 25 9.41 6.93 13.11
C ALA A 25 10.53 6.76 12.06
N PRO A 26 11.59 6.00 12.38
CA PRO A 26 12.60 5.59 11.39
C PRO A 26 12.01 4.71 10.28
N ARG A 27 12.57 4.79 9.07
CA ARG A 27 12.01 4.14 7.87
C ARG A 27 11.93 2.63 7.98
N ARG A 28 12.85 2.02 8.74
CA ARG A 28 12.82 0.60 9.06
C ARG A 28 11.50 0.18 9.74
N LEU A 29 10.99 0.98 10.67
CA LEU A 29 9.74 0.67 11.36
C LEU A 29 8.53 0.85 10.45
N VAL A 30 8.57 1.85 9.56
CA VAL A 30 7.52 2.04 8.54
C VAL A 30 7.51 0.87 7.57
N PHE A 31 8.68 0.45 7.07
CA PHE A 31 8.83 -0.69 6.17
C PHE A 31 8.35 -1.99 6.81
N ASP A 32 8.76 -2.27 8.06
CA ASP A 32 8.31 -3.42 8.82
C ASP A 32 6.78 -3.43 8.99
N ALA A 33 6.16 -2.28 9.28
CA ALA A 33 4.71 -2.17 9.42
C ALA A 33 3.93 -2.48 8.13
N LEU A 34 4.56 -2.29 6.97
CA LEU A 34 3.99 -2.55 5.64
C LEU A 34 4.22 -3.97 5.13
N THR A 35 5.27 -4.63 5.60
CA THR A 35 5.77 -5.88 5.00
C THR A 35 5.71 -7.09 5.94
N LYS A 36 5.55 -6.88 7.24
CA LYS A 36 5.39 -7.96 8.21
C LYS A 36 3.91 -8.24 8.47
N PRO A 37 3.38 -9.44 8.18
CA PRO A 37 1.96 -9.76 8.35
C PRO A 37 1.41 -9.44 9.75
N GLU A 38 2.19 -9.74 10.80
CA GLU A 38 1.81 -9.54 12.20
C GLU A 38 1.72 -8.07 12.61
N LEU A 39 2.35 -7.16 11.85
CA LEU A 39 2.26 -5.72 12.03
C LEU A 39 1.20 -5.11 11.11
N PHE A 40 1.19 -5.53 9.84
CA PHE A 40 0.26 -5.04 8.82
C PHE A 40 -1.21 -5.23 9.25
N LYS A 41 -1.56 -6.40 9.78
CA LYS A 41 -2.90 -6.73 10.32
C LYS A 41 -3.39 -5.78 11.42
N ARG A 42 -2.50 -5.05 12.09
CA ARG A 42 -2.86 -4.20 13.24
C ARG A 42 -3.44 -2.84 12.84
N TRP A 43 -3.21 -2.40 11.61
CA TRP A 43 -3.54 -1.04 11.19
C TRP A 43 -4.14 -0.96 9.79
N PHE A 44 -3.97 -1.98 8.95
CA PHE A 44 -4.45 -1.95 7.58
C PHE A 44 -5.98 -2.12 7.50
N GLY A 45 -6.60 -1.34 6.62
CA GLY A 45 -8.03 -1.32 6.39
C GLY A 45 -8.74 -0.12 7.03
N PRO A 46 -9.91 0.28 6.49
CA PRO A 46 -10.71 1.36 7.06
C PRO A 46 -11.30 0.97 8.42
N ARG A 47 -11.67 1.98 9.22
CA ARG A 47 -12.27 1.76 10.55
C ARG A 47 -13.52 0.88 10.43
N GLY A 48 -13.60 -0.16 11.26
CA GLY A 48 -14.71 -1.12 11.27
C GLY A 48 -14.53 -2.30 10.31
N TRP A 49 -13.48 -2.31 9.49
CA TRP A 49 -13.09 -3.46 8.69
C TRP A 49 -11.99 -4.26 9.40
N SER A 50 -11.93 -5.56 9.11
CA SER A 50 -10.92 -6.47 9.66
C SER A 50 -10.18 -7.18 8.53
N LEU A 51 -8.88 -7.41 8.71
CA LEU A 51 -8.07 -8.12 7.73
C LEU A 51 -8.21 -9.63 7.93
N ALA A 52 -9.17 -10.25 7.24
CA ALA A 52 -9.52 -11.66 7.34
C ALA A 52 -8.43 -12.59 6.75
N VAL A 53 -7.80 -12.17 5.66
CA VAL A 53 -6.63 -12.85 5.06
C VAL A 53 -5.51 -11.82 4.94
N CYS A 54 -4.30 -12.22 5.31
CA CYS A 54 -3.09 -11.47 4.99
C CYS A 54 -1.92 -12.45 4.89
N GLU A 55 -1.47 -12.63 3.66
CA GLU A 55 -0.38 -13.48 3.22
C GLU A 55 0.64 -12.58 2.51
N ILE A 56 1.91 -12.73 2.88
CA ILE A 56 3.02 -11.97 2.31
C ILE A 56 4.18 -12.94 2.10
N ASP A 57 4.55 -13.17 0.85
CA ASP A 57 5.78 -13.83 0.45
C ASP A 57 6.78 -12.76 -0.01
N LEU A 58 7.45 -12.10 0.94
CA LEU A 58 8.29 -10.92 0.71
C LEU A 58 9.62 -11.26 0.01
N LYS A 59 9.54 -11.67 -1.25
CA LYS A 59 10.66 -11.87 -2.17
C LYS A 59 10.26 -11.40 -3.57
N VAL A 60 11.23 -11.05 -4.41
CA VAL A 60 10.95 -10.72 -5.82
C VAL A 60 10.30 -11.93 -6.49
N GLY A 61 9.18 -11.71 -7.17
CA GLY A 61 8.32 -12.76 -7.73
C GLY A 61 7.36 -13.43 -6.73
N GLY A 62 7.48 -13.11 -5.45
CA GLY A 62 6.58 -13.60 -4.40
C GLY A 62 5.23 -12.87 -4.41
N GLY A 63 4.17 -13.62 -4.10
CA GLY A 63 2.81 -13.11 -4.06
C GLY A 63 2.44 -12.49 -2.72
N TRP A 64 1.46 -11.59 -2.75
CA TRP A 64 0.78 -11.11 -1.55
C TRP A 64 -0.74 -11.16 -1.76
N ARG A 65 -1.46 -11.40 -0.67
CA ARG A 65 -2.92 -11.53 -0.67
C ARG A 65 -3.49 -10.92 0.61
N SER A 66 -4.46 -10.02 0.44
CA SER A 66 -5.21 -9.42 1.54
C SER A 66 -6.71 -9.51 1.29
N VAL A 67 -7.49 -9.87 2.30
CA VAL A 67 -8.96 -9.85 2.26
C VAL A 67 -9.45 -9.03 3.42
N LEU A 68 -10.05 -7.88 3.14
CA LEU A 68 -10.71 -7.05 4.13
C LEU A 68 -12.18 -7.47 4.25
N ARG A 69 -12.65 -7.70 5.47
CA ARG A 69 -14.06 -7.99 5.77
C ARG A 69 -14.72 -6.81 6.46
N GLY A 70 -15.79 -6.32 5.86
CA GLY A 70 -16.60 -5.22 6.35
C GLY A 70 -17.53 -5.62 7.50
N PRO A 71 -18.11 -4.63 8.21
CA PRO A 71 -19.02 -4.87 9.33
C PRO A 71 -20.34 -5.55 8.91
N ASP A 72 -20.69 -5.48 7.63
CA ASP A 72 -21.84 -6.15 7.01
C ASP A 72 -21.51 -7.55 6.49
N GLY A 73 -20.29 -8.04 6.73
CA GLY A 73 -19.82 -9.36 6.29
C GLY A 73 -19.36 -9.42 4.84
N ARG A 74 -19.37 -8.30 4.09
CA ARG A 74 -18.83 -8.28 2.72
C ARG A 74 -17.31 -8.32 2.73
N ASP A 75 -16.75 -9.07 1.79
CA ASP A 75 -15.30 -9.17 1.58
C ASP A 75 -14.86 -8.28 0.43
N MET A 76 -13.68 -7.68 0.58
CA MET A 76 -12.95 -7.00 -0.48
C MET A 76 -11.54 -7.58 -0.53
N GLY A 77 -11.28 -8.36 -1.57
CA GLY A 77 -10.00 -8.99 -1.79
C GLY A 77 -9.11 -8.17 -2.72
N MET A 78 -7.82 -8.17 -2.39
CA MET A 78 -6.74 -7.57 -3.18
C MET A 78 -5.54 -8.51 -3.22
N ARG A 79 -4.77 -8.49 -4.29
CA ARG A 79 -3.61 -9.35 -4.49
C ARG A 79 -2.59 -8.71 -5.43
N GLY A 80 -1.37 -9.22 -5.41
CA GLY A 80 -0.35 -8.83 -6.38
C GLY A 80 0.95 -9.59 -6.21
N VAL A 81 1.97 -9.14 -6.94
CA VAL A 81 3.31 -9.75 -6.96
C VAL A 81 4.36 -8.69 -6.67
N TYR A 82 5.32 -8.98 -5.79
CA TYR A 82 6.47 -8.11 -5.56
C TYR A 82 7.44 -8.15 -6.74
N GLN A 83 7.72 -6.99 -7.33
CA GLN A 83 8.59 -6.83 -8.50
C GLN A 83 9.98 -6.35 -8.11
N GLU A 84 10.09 -5.51 -7.08
CA GLU A 84 11.36 -4.95 -6.60
C GLU A 84 11.28 -4.79 -5.07
N ILE A 85 12.34 -5.17 -4.36
CA ILE A 85 12.41 -5.07 -2.90
C ILE A 85 13.80 -4.55 -2.51
N VAL A 86 13.88 -3.35 -1.95
CA VAL A 86 15.11 -2.73 -1.43
C VAL A 86 14.86 -2.26 0.00
N PRO A 87 14.97 -3.12 1.02
CA PRO A 87 14.66 -2.74 2.38
C PRO A 87 15.71 -1.78 2.98
N PRO A 88 15.31 -0.79 3.80
CA PRO A 88 13.95 -0.32 4.09
C PRO A 88 13.58 0.92 3.25
N GLU A 89 13.98 0.97 1.99
CA GLU A 89 13.95 2.19 1.15
C GLU A 89 12.83 2.16 0.11
N ARG A 90 12.62 1.02 -0.53
CA ARG A 90 11.76 0.92 -1.71
C ARG A 90 11.11 -0.46 -1.85
N LEU A 91 9.87 -0.46 -2.34
CA LEU A 91 9.10 -1.65 -2.66
C LEU A 91 8.26 -1.38 -3.90
N VAL A 92 8.30 -2.27 -4.89
CA VAL A 92 7.41 -2.23 -6.06
C VAL A 92 6.60 -3.51 -6.09
N SER A 93 5.28 -3.40 -6.26
CA SER A 93 4.41 -4.54 -6.46
C SER A 93 3.28 -4.23 -7.42
N THR A 94 2.72 -5.25 -8.04
CA THR A 94 1.40 -5.11 -8.67
C THR A 94 0.29 -5.10 -7.62
N GLU A 95 -0.89 -4.63 -8.01
CA GLU A 95 -2.12 -4.71 -7.22
C GLU A 95 -3.33 -4.89 -8.15
N SER A 96 -4.20 -5.83 -7.79
CA SER A 96 -5.49 -6.07 -8.41
C SER A 96 -6.53 -6.38 -7.33
N PHE A 97 -7.75 -5.91 -7.53
CA PHE A 97 -8.89 -6.25 -6.68
C PHE A 97 -9.67 -7.40 -7.31
N ASP A 98 -10.24 -8.29 -6.50
CA ASP A 98 -10.92 -9.48 -7.03
C ASP A 98 -12.15 -9.13 -7.88
N ASP A 99 -12.88 -8.09 -7.48
CA ASP A 99 -14.15 -7.69 -8.09
C ASP A 99 -14.01 -6.47 -9.03
N TYR A 100 -12.79 -6.04 -9.33
CA TYR A 100 -12.55 -4.87 -10.17
C TYR A 100 -11.53 -5.19 -11.28
N PRO A 101 -11.84 -4.88 -12.56
CA PRO A 101 -10.93 -5.15 -13.64
C PRO A 101 -9.73 -4.19 -13.63
N GLY A 102 -8.55 -4.74 -13.84
CA GLY A 102 -7.32 -3.96 -14.00
C GLY A 102 -6.27 -4.32 -12.95
N GLU A 103 -5.04 -4.00 -13.30
CA GLU A 103 -3.88 -4.12 -12.42
C GLU A 103 -3.15 -2.78 -12.41
N SER A 104 -2.76 -2.33 -11.23
CA SER A 104 -1.88 -1.17 -11.04
C SER A 104 -0.48 -1.62 -10.64
N GLN A 105 0.50 -0.76 -10.88
CA GLN A 105 1.83 -0.89 -10.31
C GLN A 105 1.98 0.11 -9.17
N ASN A 106 2.23 -0.40 -7.97
CA ASN A 106 2.44 0.37 -6.77
C ASN A 106 3.94 0.51 -6.49
N THR A 107 4.42 1.74 -6.44
CA THR A 107 5.81 2.07 -6.11
C THR A 107 5.86 2.83 -4.79
N LEU A 108 6.45 2.20 -3.78
CA LEU A 108 6.62 2.76 -2.45
C LEU A 108 8.08 3.21 -2.26
N VAL A 109 8.29 4.41 -1.75
CA VAL A 109 9.60 4.98 -1.39
C VAL A 109 9.55 5.57 0.01
N LEU A 110 10.57 5.26 0.82
CA LEU A 110 10.76 5.75 2.18
C LEU A 110 12.04 6.58 2.28
N VAL A 111 11.88 7.87 2.58
CA VAL A 111 12.99 8.80 2.82
C VAL A 111 12.97 9.22 4.28
N GLU A 112 14.05 8.94 5.02
CA GLU A 112 14.19 9.34 6.42
C GLU A 112 15.01 10.64 6.53
N ASP A 113 14.52 11.60 7.32
CA ASP A 113 15.26 12.78 7.77
C ASP A 113 15.05 12.98 9.28
N ARG A 114 16.14 12.99 10.04
CA ARG A 114 16.16 13.22 11.49
C ARG A 114 15.11 12.39 12.26
N GLY A 115 15.03 11.09 11.98
CA GLY A 115 14.13 10.15 12.66
C GLY A 115 12.65 10.24 12.25
N ARG A 116 12.31 11.06 11.26
CA ARG A 116 11.00 11.10 10.61
C ARG A 116 11.10 10.52 9.21
N THR A 117 10.09 9.77 8.79
CA THR A 117 10.06 9.15 7.47
C THR A 117 8.95 9.70 6.63
N THR A 118 9.29 10.17 5.44
CA THR A 118 8.33 10.44 4.37
C THR A 118 8.11 9.16 3.57
N LEU A 119 6.88 8.67 3.59
CA LEU A 119 6.36 7.65 2.70
C LEU A 119 5.75 8.31 1.47
N THR A 120 6.19 7.90 0.29
CA THR A 120 5.55 8.20 -0.98
C THR A 120 5.11 6.91 -1.65
N ILE A 121 3.84 6.82 -2.03
CA ILE A 121 3.29 5.74 -2.83
C ILE A 121 2.81 6.34 -4.15
N THR A 122 3.38 5.87 -5.25
CA THR A 122 2.91 6.15 -6.61
C THR A 122 2.17 4.93 -7.12
N VAL A 123 0.89 5.10 -7.42
CA VAL A 123 0.05 4.08 -8.06
C VAL A 123 -0.05 4.43 -9.55
N LEU A 124 0.47 3.57 -10.41
CA LEU A 124 0.39 3.70 -11.86
C LEU A 124 -0.68 2.76 -12.41
N TYR A 125 -1.69 3.32 -13.07
CA TYR A 125 -2.77 2.58 -13.73
C TYR A 125 -2.50 2.37 -15.21
N GLN A 126 -3.14 1.36 -15.80
CA GLN A 126 -3.02 1.06 -17.22
C GLN A 126 -3.55 2.20 -18.10
N SER A 127 -4.66 2.83 -17.70
CA SER A 127 -5.29 3.94 -18.42
C SER A 127 -5.87 4.99 -17.46
N ARG A 128 -6.28 6.13 -18.03
CA ARG A 128 -6.98 7.19 -17.27
C ARG A 128 -8.32 6.70 -16.75
N GLU A 129 -9.06 5.95 -17.56
CA GLU A 129 -10.40 5.48 -17.25
C GLU A 129 -10.39 4.55 -16.03
N ILE A 130 -9.40 3.66 -15.95
CA ILE A 130 -9.21 2.78 -14.78
C ILE A 130 -8.86 3.62 -13.54
N ARG A 131 -7.98 4.62 -13.70
CA ARG A 131 -7.58 5.53 -12.61
C ARG A 131 -8.78 6.32 -12.08
N ASP A 132 -9.58 6.92 -12.96
CA ASP A 132 -10.73 7.76 -12.58
C ASP A 132 -11.88 6.95 -11.93
N ALA A 133 -11.96 5.64 -12.21
CA ALA A 133 -12.99 4.78 -11.64
C ALA A 133 -12.64 4.19 -10.26
N VAL A 134 -11.45 4.47 -9.71
CA VAL A 134 -11.03 4.02 -8.37
C VAL A 134 -10.62 5.13 -7.41
N ILE A 135 -10.76 6.41 -7.81
CA ILE A 135 -10.51 7.60 -6.97
C ILE A 135 -11.79 8.06 -6.29
#